data_AF-A0A1E5IHM0-F1
#
_entry.id   AF-A0A1E5IHM0-F1
#
_cell.length_a   1.000
_cell.length_b   1.000
_cell.length_c   1.000
_cell.angle_alpha   90.00
_cell.angle_beta   90.00
_cell.angle_gamma   90.00
#
_symmetry.space_group_name_H-M   'P 1'
#
loop_
_entity.id
_entity.type
_entity.pdbx_description
1 polymer ?
#
loop_
_entity_poly.entity_id
_entity_poly.type
_entity_poly.pdbx_seq_one_letter_code
_entity_poly.pdbx_strand_id
1 'polypeptide(L)' 'MNKKQLNFEKSLKRLEGIVSKIENVDPDLDKALALFAEGVELVKSCSAKLSETKKKIEIITSSGKTEPFKE' A
#
# COMPACT_ATOMS: atom_id res chain seq x y z
N MET A 1 5.00 15.46 -9.10
CA MET A 1 4.57 14.44 -8.11
C MET A 1 3.76 13.36 -8.81
N ASN A 2 4.20 12.10 -8.75
CA ASN A 2 3.62 11.01 -9.51
C ASN A 2 2.30 10.53 -8.86
N LYS A 3 1.16 10.61 -9.56
CA LYS A 3 -0.18 10.21 -9.03
C LYS A 3 -0.19 8.81 -8.40
N LYS A 4 0.64 7.89 -8.91
CA LYS A 4 0.76 6.51 -8.39
C LYS A 4 1.39 6.45 -6.99
N GLN A 5 2.33 7.33 -6.67
CA GLN A 5 3.06 7.37 -5.41
C GLN A 5 2.18 7.97 -4.30
N LEU A 6 1.44 9.04 -4.63
CA LEU A 6 0.38 9.60 -3.79
C LEU A 6 -0.68 8.56 -3.40
N ASN A 7 -1.00 7.61 -4.27
CA ASN A 7 -1.97 6.55 -3.95
C ASN A 7 -1.42 5.55 -2.92
N PHE A 8 -0.12 5.23 -2.97
CA PHE A 8 0.49 4.27 -2.05
C PHE A 8 0.67 4.88 -0.66
N GLU A 9 1.21 6.10 -0.57
CA GLU A 9 1.32 6.83 0.70
C GLU A 9 -0.04 7.08 1.35
N LYS A 10 -1.08 7.37 0.56
CA LYS A 10 -2.45 7.51 1.08
C LYS A 10 -2.98 6.19 1.64
N SER A 11 -2.75 5.07 0.94
CA SER A 11 -3.14 3.74 1.43
C SER A 11 -2.41 3.37 2.72
N LEU A 12 -1.12 3.69 2.83
CA LEU A 12 -0.36 3.50 4.07
C LEU A 12 -0.89 4.37 5.22
N LYS A 13 -1.06 5.68 5.00
CA LYS A 13 -1.65 6.58 6.01
C LYS A 13 -3.04 6.12 6.45
N ARG A 14 -3.83 5.56 5.52
CA ARG A 14 -5.15 5.02 5.86
C ARG A 14 -5.02 3.78 6.74
N LEU A 15 -4.10 2.87 6.42
CA LEU A 15 -3.82 1.68 7.23
C LEU A 15 -3.39 2.06 8.65
N GLU A 16 -2.49 3.03 8.81
CA GLU A 16 -2.10 3.56 10.13
C GLU A 16 -3.30 4.12 10.91
N GLY A 17 -4.18 4.86 10.22
CA GLY A 17 -5.42 5.35 10.82
C GLY A 17 -6.41 4.26 11.21
N ILE A 18 -6.47 3.14 10.47
CA ILE A 18 -7.28 1.97 10.81
C ILE A 18 -6.73 1.31 12.08
N VAL A 19 -5.42 1.05 12.13
CA VAL A 19 -4.74 0.44 13.29
C VAL A 19 -4.96 1.30 14.52
N SER A 20 -4.70 2.61 14.42
CA SER A 20 -4.92 3.54 15.52
C SER A 20 -6.38 3.56 15.99
N LYS A 21 -7.36 3.46 15.08
CA LYS A 21 -8.78 3.35 15.48
C LYS A 21 -9.08 2.07 16.23
N ILE A 22 -8.58 0.92 15.76
CA ILE A 22 -8.79 -0.39 16.41
C ILE A 22 -8.15 -0.40 17.81
N GLU A 23 -7.02 0.27 18.01
CA GLU A 23 -6.33 0.32 19.30
C GLU A 23 -6.92 1.34 20.28
N ASN A 24 -7.46 2.46 19.78
CA ASN A 24 -7.93 3.57 20.63
C ASN A 24 -9.44 3.57 20.87
N VAL A 25 -10.21 2.83 20.07
CA VAL A 25 -11.64 2.63 20.26
C VAL A 25 -11.84 1.13 20.38
N ASP A 26 -12.48 0.64 21.44
CA ASP A 26 -13.14 -0.67 21.41
C ASP A 26 -14.26 -0.53 20.37
N PRO A 27 -14.04 -0.91 19.10
CA PRO A 27 -15.06 -0.69 18.10
C PRO A 27 -16.14 -1.72 18.39
N ASP A 28 -17.40 -1.33 18.32
CA ASP A 28 -18.46 -2.32 18.21
C ASP A 28 -18.10 -3.32 17.10
N LEU A 29 -18.37 -4.61 17.32
CA LEU A 29 -17.85 -5.72 16.53
C LEU A 29 -18.01 -5.50 15.02
N ASP A 30 -19.12 -4.91 14.60
CA ASP A 30 -19.41 -4.57 13.20
C ASP A 30 -18.42 -3.55 12.61
N LYS A 31 -18.06 -2.52 13.38
CA LYS A 31 -17.06 -1.51 12.98
C LYS A 31 -15.66 -2.10 12.94
N ALA A 32 -15.32 -2.99 13.88
CA ALA A 32 -14.04 -3.68 13.88
C ALA A 32 -13.88 -4.55 12.62
N LEU A 33 -14.93 -5.30 12.25
CA LEU A 33 -14.98 -6.09 11.03
C LEU A 33 -14.84 -5.25 9.77
N ALA A 34 -15.55 -4.11 9.70
CA ALA A 34 -15.46 -3.20 8.55
C ALA A 34 -14.05 -2.59 8.40
N LEU A 35 -13.46 -2.13 9.52
CA LEU A 35 -12.10 -1.58 9.55
C LEU A 35 -11.06 -2.64 9.15
N PHE A 36 -11.22 -3.87 9.63
CA PHE A 36 -10.35 -4.98 9.28
C PHE A 36 -10.44 -5.33 7.78
N ALA A 37 -11.66 -5.43 7.24
CA ALA A 37 -11.88 -5.68 5.82
C ALA A 37 -11.24 -4.60 4.93
N GLU A 38 -11.40 -3.33 5.30
CA GLU A 38 -10.75 -2.20 4.62
C GLU A 38 -9.21 -2.31 4.69
N GLY A 39 -8.67 -2.65 5.86
CA GLY A 39 -7.22 -2.85 6.05
C GLY A 39 -6.66 -3.97 5.16
N VAL A 40 -7.36 -5.10 5.07
CA VAL A 40 -6.96 -6.23 4.21
C VAL A 40 -6.95 -5.82 2.73
N GLU A 41 -7.94 -5.08 2.27
CA GLU A 41 -7.99 -4.60 0.87
C GLU A 41 -6.86 -3.62 0.55
N LEU A 42 -6.54 -2.71 1.48
CA LEU A 42 -5.43 -1.78 1.35
C LEU A 42 -4.09 -2.50 1.29
N VAL A 43 -3.85 -3.48 2.17
CA VAL A 43 -2.61 -4.29 2.17
C VAL A 43 -2.47 -5.06 0.86
N LYS A 44 -3.56 -5.66 0.37
CA LYS A 44 -3.57 -6.38 -0.92
C LYS A 44 -3.23 -5.44 -2.08
N SER A 45 -3.81 -4.25 -2.09
CA SER A 45 -3.56 -3.24 -3.13
C SER A 45 -2.11 -2.74 -3.11
N CYS A 46 -1.57 -2.45 -1.92
CA CYS A 46 -0.17 -2.06 -1.74
C CYS A 46 0.79 -3.17 -2.21
N SER A 47 0.52 -4.42 -1.82
CA SER A 47 1.34 -5.59 -2.20
C SER A 47 1.33 -5.82 -3.72
N ALA A 48 0.15 -5.74 -4.36
CA ALA A 48 0.03 -5.84 -5.80
C ALA A 48 0.86 -4.77 -6.53
N LYS A 49 0.85 -3.54 -6.00
CA LYS A 49 1.60 -2.43 -6.59
C LYS A 49 3.11 -2.57 -6.42
N LEU A 50 3.56 -3.04 -5.25
CA LEU A 50 4.97 -3.38 -5.03
C LEU A 50 5.42 -4.51 -5.95
N SER A 51 4.59 -5.53 -6.15
CA SER A 51 4.87 -6.64 -7.08
C SER A 51 4.97 -6.15 -8.53
N GLU A 52 4.03 -5.32 -9.00
CA GLU A 52 4.11 -4.71 -10.34
C GLU A 52 5.40 -3.90 -10.51
N THR A 53 5.77 -3.13 -9.49
CA THR A 53 6.97 -2.30 -9.51
C THR A 53 8.23 -3.16 -9.53
N LYS A 54 8.32 -4.19 -8.69
CA LYS A 54 9.43 -5.17 -8.69
C LYS A 54 9.57 -5.86 -10.05
N LYS A 55 8.47 -6.29 -10.66
CA LYS A 55 8.48 -6.92 -11.98
C LYS A 55 8.97 -5.96 -13.07
N LYS A 56 8.57 -4.69 -13.02
CA LYS A 56 9.10 -3.66 -13.93
C LYS A 56 10.59 -3.46 -13.75
N ILE A 57 11.06 -3.39 -12.50
CA ILE A 57 12.49 -3.27 -12.18
C ILE A 57 13.26 -4.49 -12.74
N GLU A 58 12.75 -5.70 -12.55
CA GLU A 58 13.37 -6.93 -13.06
C GLU A 58 13.50 -6.93 -14.58
N ILE A 59 12.46 -6.51 -15.30
CA ILE A 59 12.49 -6.40 -16.77
C ILE A 59 13.54 -5.37 -17.23
N ILE A 60 13.63 -4.22 -16.55
CA ILE A 60 14.58 -3.15 -16.87
C ILE A 60 16.02 -3.62 -16.62
N THR A 61 16.27 -4.26 -15.47
CA THR A 61 17.59 -4.80 -15.08
C THR A 61 18.02 -5.94 -16.02
N SER A 62 17.09 -6.82 -16.41
CA SER A 62 17.38 -7.92 -17.34
C SER A 62 17.64 -7.45 -18.77
N SER A 63 17.09 -6.30 -19.17
CA SER A 63 17.28 -5.72 -20.52
C SER A 63 18.53 -4.82 -20.65
N GLY A 64 19.39 -4.72 -19.62
CA GLY A 64 20.67 -4.01 -19.70
C GLY A 64 20.61 -2.47 -19.84
N LYS A 65 19.43 -1.85 -19.71
CA LYS A 65 19.28 -0.38 -19.63
C LYS A 65 18.92 0.03 -18.20
N THR A 66 19.91 0.15 -17.35
CA THR A 66 19.73 0.74 -16.01
C THR A 66 19.97 2.24 -16.08
N GLU A 67 18.90 3.02 -16.20
CA GLU A 67 18.94 4.38 -15.64
C GLU A 67 18.43 4.29 -14.19
N PRO A 68 19.27 4.64 -13.20
CA PRO A 68 18.88 4.58 -11.80
C PRO A 68 17.69 5.51 -11.58
N PHE A 69 16.64 4.98 -10.95
CA PHE A 69 15.50 5.74 -10.47
C PHE A 69 16.03 6.75 -9.45
N LYS A 70 16.26 8.01 -9.86
CA LYS A 70 16.62 9.08 -8.94
C LYS A 70 15.42 9.42 -8.07
N GLU A 71 15.69 9.42 -6.76
CA GLU A 71 14.82 9.87 -5.67
C GLU A 71 14.21 11.25 -5.90
#